data_AF-A0A6B3F276-F1
#
_entry.id   AF-A0A6B3F276-F1
#
_cell.length_a   1.000
_cell.length_b   1.000
_cell.length_c   1.000
_cell.angle_alpha   90.00
_cell.angle_beta   90.00
_cell.angle_gamma   90.00
#
_symmetry.space_group_name_H-M   'P 1'
#
loop_
_entity.id
_entity.type
_entity.pdbx_description
1 polymer ?
#
loop_
_entity_poly.entity_id
_entity_poly.type
_entity_poly.pdbx_seq_one_letter_code
_entity_poly.pdbx_strand_id
1 'polypeptide(L)'
;LEIGPHRVAATVSDLEGRELGTAAREVEESAGADDRIERLRATVGELLRRTGVARDSLRAVGVGSPGIVEADGTIRLGTALPQWTGLRLGERLRRSFRCPVLVENDANAAALAEHWQG
;
A
#
# COMPACT_ATOMS: atom_id res chain seq x y z
N LEU A 1 2.87 -1.62 1.56
CA LEU A 1 2.29 -0.26 1.46
C LEU A 1 1.18 -0.16 2.49
N GLU A 2 1.06 0.97 3.16
CA GLU A 2 0.05 1.22 4.20
C GLU A 2 -0.74 2.47 3.81
N ILE A 3 -2.07 2.40 3.94
CA ILE A 3 -2.97 3.49 3.62
C ILE A 3 -3.84 3.77 4.85
N GLY A 4 -3.54 4.82 5.59
CA GLY A 4 -4.31 5.25 6.76
C GLY A 4 -5.04 6.57 6.55
N PRO A 5 -5.87 6.99 7.52
CA PRO A 5 -6.61 8.27 7.47
C PRO A 5 -5.69 9.49 7.49
N HIS A 6 -4.62 9.45 8.27
CA HIS A 6 -3.69 10.58 8.44
C HIS A 6 -2.36 10.42 7.67
N ARG A 7 -2.10 9.23 7.13
CA ARG A 7 -0.77 8.85 6.63
C ARG A 7 -0.86 7.81 5.53
N VAL A 8 0.05 7.89 4.57
CA VAL A 8 0.43 6.76 3.72
C VAL A 8 1.89 6.42 3.94
N ALA A 9 2.22 5.14 3.94
CA ALA A 9 3.59 4.67 4.15
C ALA A 9 3.99 3.55 3.18
N ALA A 10 5.29 3.42 2.96
CA ALA A 10 5.91 2.39 2.15
C ALA A 10 7.16 1.86 2.85
N THR A 11 7.34 0.54 2.77
CA THR A 11 8.52 -0.18 3.19
C THR A 11 9.00 -1.01 2.01
N VAL A 12 10.31 -1.10 1.83
CA VAL A 12 10.93 -2.03 0.87
C VAL A 12 11.89 -2.94 1.63
N SER A 13 11.83 -4.23 1.34
CA SER A 13 12.71 -5.25 1.90
C SER A 13 13.31 -6.11 0.79
N ASP A 14 14.35 -6.86 1.13
CA ASP A 14 14.79 -7.99 0.31
C ASP A 14 13.89 -9.24 0.54
N LEU A 15 14.25 -10.35 -0.09
CA LEU A 15 13.51 -11.62 0.00
C LEU A 15 13.75 -12.38 1.32
N GLU A 16 14.77 -12.00 2.09
CA GLU A 16 15.01 -12.52 3.44
C GLU A 16 14.21 -11.72 4.49
N GLY A 17 13.44 -10.72 4.06
CA GLY A 17 12.65 -9.85 4.94
C GLY A 17 13.45 -8.71 5.56
N ARG A 18 14.71 -8.49 5.14
CA ARG A 18 15.54 -7.40 5.64
C ARG A 18 15.05 -6.08 5.07
N GLU A 19 14.68 -5.13 5.94
CA GLU A 19 14.26 -3.80 5.51
C GLU A 19 15.43 -3.04 4.84
N LEU A 20 15.22 -2.59 3.61
CA LEU A 20 16.13 -1.71 2.87
C LEU A 20 15.77 -0.24 3.10
N GLY A 21 14.51 0.06 3.44
CA GLY A 21 14.10 1.36 3.95
C GLY A 21 12.60 1.61 3.99
N THR A 22 12.22 2.73 4.59
CA THR A 22 10.84 3.16 4.83
C THR A 22 10.62 4.63 4.51
N ALA A 23 9.46 4.99 3.93
CA ALA A 23 9.05 6.37 3.74
C ALA A 23 7.57 6.54 4.08
N ALA A 24 7.19 7.73 4.57
CA ALA A 24 5.81 8.05 4.88
C ALA A 24 5.51 9.51 4.56
N ARG A 25 4.23 9.79 4.31
CA ARG A 25 3.71 11.15 4.09
C ARG A 25 2.38 11.32 4.80
N GLU A 26 2.18 12.50 5.38
CA GLU A 26 0.89 12.90 5.93
C GLU A 26 -0.15 13.11 4.82
N VAL A 27 -1.38 12.79 5.17
CA VAL A 27 -2.56 12.95 4.32
C VAL A 27 -3.70 13.45 5.20
N GLU A 28 -4.43 14.45 4.72
CA GLU A 28 -5.63 14.93 5.42
C GLU A 28 -6.69 13.81 5.46
N GLU A 29 -7.46 13.74 6.55
CA GLU A 29 -8.57 12.79 6.65
C GLU A 29 -9.60 13.00 5.54
N SER A 30 -9.82 14.26 5.17
CA SER A 30 -10.75 14.66 4.11
C SER A 30 -10.24 14.41 2.69
N ALA A 31 -8.98 14.00 2.54
CA ALA A 31 -8.40 13.74 1.22
C ALA A 31 -9.11 12.56 0.54
N GLY A 32 -9.57 12.82 -0.69
CA GLY A 32 -10.20 11.83 -1.55
C GLY A 32 -9.23 10.73 -2.01
N ALA A 33 -9.78 9.72 -2.68
CA ALA A 33 -9.03 8.54 -3.09
C ALA A 33 -7.86 8.88 -4.03
N ASP A 34 -8.06 9.80 -4.98
CA ASP A 34 -7.02 10.15 -5.96
C ASP A 34 -5.83 10.90 -5.33
N ASP A 35 -6.07 11.86 -4.43
CA ASP A 35 -4.98 12.54 -3.71
C ASP A 35 -4.19 11.56 -2.83
N ARG A 36 -4.90 10.69 -2.10
CA ARG A 36 -4.27 9.68 -1.25
C ARG A 36 -3.42 8.69 -2.05
N ILE A 37 -3.92 8.21 -3.20
CA ILE A 37 -3.17 7.32 -4.10
C ILE A 37 -1.96 8.04 -4.70
N GLU A 38 -2.09 9.31 -5.08
CA GLU A 38 -0.98 10.07 -5.64
C GLU A 38 0.14 10.31 -4.61
N ARG A 39 -0.24 10.65 -3.37
CA ARG A 39 0.71 10.72 -2.25
C ARG A 39 1.41 9.39 -2.00
N LEU A 40 0.68 8.27 -2.06
CA LEU A 40 1.28 6.94 -1.93
C LEU A 40 2.29 6.66 -3.06
N ARG A 41 1.96 7.00 -4.31
CA ARG A 41 2.88 6.86 -5.46
C ARG A 41 4.13 7.71 -5.28
N ALA A 42 3.99 8.94 -4.81
CA ALA A 42 5.11 9.83 -4.52
C ALA A 42 6.01 9.25 -3.41
N THR A 43 5.43 8.72 -2.33
CA THR A 43 6.16 8.03 -1.25
C THR A 43 6.96 6.84 -1.77
N VAL A 44 6.36 6.00 -2.62
CA VAL A 44 7.04 4.86 -3.24
C VAL A 44 8.18 5.32 -4.16
N GLY A 45 7.93 6.31 -5.02
CA GLY A 45 8.93 6.85 -5.93
C GLY A 45 10.14 7.45 -5.21
N GLU A 46 9.90 8.17 -4.10
CA GLU A 46 10.96 8.65 -3.22
C GLU A 46 11.76 7.51 -2.59
N LEU A 47 11.07 6.54 -2.00
CA LEU A 47 11.71 5.41 -1.31
C LEU A 47 12.63 4.62 -2.24
N LEU A 48 12.15 4.30 -3.45
CA LEU A 48 12.94 3.57 -4.45
C LEU A 48 14.18 4.36 -4.89
N ARG A 49 14.05 5.69 -5.09
CA ARG A 49 15.21 6.54 -5.40
C ARG A 49 16.23 6.56 -4.27
N ARG A 50 15.78 6.70 -3.02
CA ARG A 50 16.68 6.80 -1.85
C ARG A 50 17.40 5.49 -1.55
N THR A 51 16.75 4.36 -1.79
CA THR A 51 17.31 3.01 -1.56
C THR A 51 18.09 2.48 -2.76
N GLY A 52 18.01 3.14 -3.93
CA GLY A 52 18.62 2.68 -5.17
C GLY A 52 17.96 1.43 -5.77
N VAL A 53 16.81 0.99 -5.25
CA VAL A 53 16.07 -0.16 -5.76
C VAL A 53 15.38 0.21 -7.06
N ALA A 54 15.67 -0.53 -8.13
CA ALA A 54 15.02 -0.34 -9.42
C ALA A 54 13.53 -0.72 -9.33
N ARG A 55 12.64 0.08 -9.91
CA ARG A 55 11.20 -0.24 -9.93
C ARG A 55 10.92 -1.60 -10.58
N ASP A 56 11.66 -1.94 -11.62
CA ASP A 56 11.51 -3.19 -12.35
C ASP A 56 12.10 -4.41 -11.64
N SER A 57 12.88 -4.22 -10.55
CA SER A 57 13.36 -5.33 -9.71
C SER A 57 12.39 -5.73 -8.60
N LEU A 58 11.30 -4.98 -8.41
CA LEU A 58 10.26 -5.33 -7.44
C LEU A 58 9.58 -6.66 -7.83
N ARG A 59 9.55 -7.62 -6.91
CA ARG A 59 8.93 -8.93 -7.14
C ARG A 59 7.44 -8.96 -6.86
N ALA A 60 6.99 -8.18 -5.88
CA ALA A 60 5.58 -8.04 -5.52
C ALA A 60 5.37 -6.73 -4.75
N VAL A 61 4.12 -6.28 -4.67
CA VAL A 61 3.69 -5.17 -3.82
C VAL A 61 2.50 -5.64 -2.98
N GLY A 62 2.65 -5.61 -1.66
CA GLY A 62 1.55 -5.76 -0.71
C GLY A 62 0.99 -4.39 -0.32
N VAL A 63 -0.34 -4.29 -0.18
CA VAL A 63 -1.04 -3.06 0.20
C VAL A 63 -2.00 -3.39 1.34
N GLY A 64 -1.71 -2.86 2.52
CA GLY A 64 -2.65 -2.75 3.62
C GLY A 64 -3.61 -1.59 3.37
N SER A 65 -4.90 -1.87 3.51
CA SER A 65 -5.96 -0.88 3.42
C SER A 65 -7.03 -1.09 4.50
N PRO A 66 -7.64 -0.02 5.03
CA PRO A 66 -8.81 -0.13 5.87
C PRO A 66 -10.02 -0.53 5.03
N GLY A 67 -10.96 -1.19 5.71
CA GLY A 67 -12.20 -1.67 5.10
C GLY A 67 -12.14 -3.11 4.61
N ILE A 68 -13.26 -3.60 4.10
CA ILE A 68 -13.40 -4.98 3.62
C ILE A 68 -12.87 -5.07 2.19
N VAL A 69 -11.86 -5.90 1.99
CA VAL A 69 -11.19 -6.09 0.70
C VAL A 69 -11.67 -7.39 0.05
N GLU A 70 -12.06 -7.32 -1.21
CA GLU A 70 -12.40 -8.47 -2.05
C GLU A 70 -11.16 -9.10 -2.67
N ALA A 71 -11.26 -10.35 -3.11
CA ALA A 71 -10.14 -11.10 -3.70
C ALA A 71 -9.49 -10.42 -4.92
N ASP A 72 -10.23 -9.59 -5.66
CA ASP A 72 -9.71 -8.85 -6.82
C ASP A 72 -8.96 -7.55 -6.45
N GLY A 73 -8.99 -7.18 -5.17
CA GLY A 73 -8.42 -5.95 -4.61
C GLY A 73 -9.37 -4.76 -4.60
N THR A 74 -10.68 -4.98 -4.77
CA THR A 74 -11.73 -3.96 -4.60
C THR A 74 -12.06 -3.78 -3.13
N ILE A 75 -12.19 -2.54 -2.68
CA ILE A 75 -12.67 -2.21 -1.34
C ILE A 75 -14.20 -2.28 -1.36
N ARG A 76 -14.81 -3.38 -0.91
CA ARG A 76 -16.27 -3.51 -0.86
C ARG A 76 -16.92 -2.52 0.09
N LEU A 77 -16.29 -2.26 1.24
CA LEU A 77 -16.77 -1.30 2.23
C LEU A 77 -15.60 -0.65 2.96
N GLY A 78 -15.44 0.67 2.82
CA GLY A 78 -14.40 1.44 3.48
C GLY A 78 -14.97 2.74 4.04
N THR A 79 -15.35 2.73 5.31
CA THR A 79 -15.96 3.90 5.98
C THR A 79 -14.94 4.85 6.60
N ALA A 80 -13.70 4.40 6.80
CA ALA A 80 -12.64 5.18 7.42
C ALA A 80 -12.03 6.24 6.48
N LEU A 81 -12.18 6.08 5.16
CA LEU A 81 -11.54 6.94 4.16
C LEU A 81 -12.59 7.47 3.16
N PRO A 82 -12.53 8.75 2.77
CA PRO A 82 -13.40 9.29 1.73
C PRO A 82 -13.25 8.54 0.40
N GLN A 83 -14.38 8.27 -0.27
CA GLN A 83 -14.44 7.65 -1.61
C GLN A 83 -13.82 6.25 -1.70
N TRP A 84 -13.68 5.56 -0.56
CA TRP A 84 -13.00 4.27 -0.48
C TRP A 84 -13.94 3.10 -0.79
N THR A 85 -15.20 3.16 -0.39
CA THR A 85 -16.22 2.15 -0.72
C THR A 85 -16.42 2.03 -2.23
N GLY A 86 -16.34 0.80 -2.76
CA GLY A 86 -16.43 0.48 -4.18
C GLY A 86 -15.14 0.76 -4.97
N LEU A 87 -14.07 1.21 -4.32
CA LEU A 87 -12.82 1.55 -4.98
C LEU A 87 -12.10 0.28 -5.47
N ARG A 88 -11.87 0.17 -6.78
CA ARG A 88 -11.01 -0.86 -7.38
C ARG A 88 -9.53 -0.56 -7.14
N LEU A 89 -9.12 -0.56 -5.88
CA LEU A 89 -7.80 -0.11 -5.44
C LEU A 89 -6.67 -0.91 -6.11
N GLY A 90 -6.81 -2.24 -6.12
CA GLY A 90 -5.87 -3.13 -6.79
C GLY A 90 -5.64 -2.76 -8.26
N GLU A 91 -6.71 -2.46 -9.00
CA GLU A 91 -6.61 -2.01 -10.41
C GLU A 91 -5.87 -0.67 -10.54
N ARG A 92 -6.21 0.32 -9.69
CA ARG A 92 -5.55 1.64 -9.73
C ARG A 92 -4.06 1.58 -9.42
N LEU A 93 -3.66 0.70 -8.50
CA LEU A 93 -2.27 0.52 -8.10
C LEU A 93 -1.48 -0.34 -9.08
N ARG A 94 -2.08 -1.40 -9.66
CA ARG A 94 -1.44 -2.24 -10.70
C ARG A 94 -0.87 -1.44 -11.86
N ARG A 95 -1.52 -0.35 -12.26
CA ARG A 95 -1.02 0.56 -13.31
C ARG A 95 0.32 1.24 -12.98
N SER A 96 0.74 1.21 -11.71
CA SER A 96 1.96 1.85 -11.20
C SER A 96 3.15 0.89 -11.07
N PHE A 97 2.92 -0.42 -11.24
CA PHE A 97 3.91 -1.47 -10.98
C PHE A 97 3.92 -2.51 -12.10
N ARG A 98 5.10 -3.08 -12.38
CA ARG A 98 5.24 -4.18 -13.35
C ARG A 98 5.12 -5.57 -12.71
N CYS A 99 4.87 -5.63 -11.40
CA CYS A 99 4.78 -6.86 -10.62
C CYS A 99 3.38 -7.01 -10.00
N PRO A 100 3.04 -8.20 -9.47
CA PRO A 100 1.77 -8.42 -8.80
C PRO A 100 1.54 -7.44 -7.64
N VAL A 101 0.32 -6.89 -7.58
CA VAL A 101 -0.16 -6.08 -6.47
C VAL A 101 -1.27 -6.86 -5.77
N LEU A 102 -1.07 -7.11 -4.48
CA LEU A 102 -2.04 -7.70 -3.58
C LEU A 102 -2.52 -6.64 -2.60
N VAL A 103 -3.84 -6.52 -2.47
CA VAL A 103 -4.46 -5.64 -1.48
C VAL A 103 -5.04 -6.54 -0.41
N GLU A 104 -4.75 -6.23 0.84
CA GLU A 104 -5.34 -6.90 1.99
C GLU A 104 -5.82 -5.91 3.04
N ASN A 105 -6.74 -6.35 3.88
CA ASN A 105 -7.16 -5.61 5.05
C ASN A 105 -6.00 -5.50 6.06
N ASP A 106 -5.84 -4.32 6.67
CA ASP A 106 -4.75 -4.05 7.62
C ASP A 106 -4.71 -5.03 8.81
N ALA A 107 -5.86 -5.49 9.30
CA ALA A 107 -5.91 -6.46 10.39
C ALA A 107 -5.45 -7.86 9.95
N ASN A 108 -5.84 -8.29 8.75
CA ASN A 108 -5.36 -9.55 8.17
C ASN A 108 -3.85 -9.50 7.88
N ALA A 109 -3.37 -8.36 7.36
CA ALA A 109 -1.95 -8.14 7.08
C ALA A 109 -1.10 -8.15 8.37
N ALA A 110 -1.60 -7.54 9.46
CA ALA A 110 -0.95 -7.60 10.76
C ALA A 110 -0.88 -9.03 11.30
N ALA A 111 -1.98 -9.79 11.21
CA ALA A 111 -2.01 -11.19 11.64
C ALA A 111 -1.04 -12.08 10.83
N LEU A 112 -0.91 -11.85 9.52
CA LEU A 112 0.08 -12.54 8.68
C LEU A 112 1.52 -12.18 9.06
N ALA A 113 1.79 -10.92 9.39
CA ALA A 113 3.10 -10.46 9.82
C ALA A 113 3.51 -11.09 11.17
N GLU A 114 2.58 -11.14 12.13
CA GLU A 114 2.79 -11.81 13.43
C GLU A 114 3.07 -13.30 13.26
N HIS A 115 2.36 -14.00 12.38
CA HIS A 115 2.59 -15.42 12.13
C HIS A 115 3.94 -15.71 11.43
N TRP A 116 4.49 -14.75 10.68
CA TRP A 116 5.74 -14.96 9.94
C TRP A 116 7.00 -14.57 10.74
N GLN A 117 6.86 -13.68 11.73
CA GLN A 117 7.95 -13.26 12.63
C GLN A 117 7.85 -13.85 14.05
N GLY A 118 6.73 -14.49 14.40
CA GLY A 118 6.49 -15.17 15.68
C GLY A 118 6.96 -16.62 15.73
#